data_AF-A0A945S2Q4-F1
#
_entry.id   AF-A0A945S2Q4-F1
#
_cell.length_a   1.000
_cell.length_b   1.000
_cell.length_c   1.000
_cell.angle_alpha   90.00
_cell.angle_beta   90.00
_cell.angle_gamma   90.00
#
_symmetry.space_group_name_H-M   'P 1'
#
loop_
_entity.id
_entity.type
_entity.pdbx_description
1 polymer ?
#
loop_
_entity_poly.entity_id
_entity_poly.type
_entity_poly.pdbx_seq_one_letter_code
_entity_poly.pdbx_strand_id
1 'polypeptide(L)'
;MRCAQQICCSLVGACLPALAAQSTLPAPPDLPPNAGTLGTRIQRAMTLMATSTPERHNRVKVLVYGQSISRGPWSTEAAAYLREKFPHADIVYANHSRGGHTAPVLINCAKFDLYPFYPDLLIFHVYGGDNTGELEQIIARARRYTTADILIWTPHYRWPQKLPRDAAWEEPDVVKGKKGDDHHAVRLREIAAKYDCELADIRTQWLPYLDKHDLKAKDMLGDGIHPNALGQHLLAALIKPYLNYTGTVSAADWQERVRDIPADAPEVRRTADGAIELAFHGNRLDIITTPGADKPGSARVLLDGKKPSTFPECYAMTPSSKMWGHYWPGVRNMSWDAPLLVEDWKARVLAVDEASGRVDFEVIGSKTGHDGKGNNKERFVSNSKRIITDPSGWVFYYKGFVGRTGLPPAGFEIKWAAVALSTDTYQPAGSEDITRENTMTLLQGVRNGPHVLRLEPTGDAPLKIAGFRVYRPPLAEPEAK
;
A
#
# COMPACT_ATOMS: atom_id res chain seq x y z
N MET A 1 -51.32 7.21 -65.77
CA MET A 1 -51.01 5.76 -65.79
C MET A 1 -50.51 5.36 -64.41
N ARG A 2 -51.19 4.38 -63.77
CA ARG A 2 -50.78 3.45 -62.69
C ARG A 2 -49.97 4.07 -61.52
N CYS A 3 -50.54 4.33 -60.34
CA CYS A 3 -51.04 3.39 -59.33
C CYS A 3 -49.99 2.34 -58.90
N ALA A 4 -49.44 2.49 -57.69
CA ALA A 4 -49.14 1.39 -56.76
C ALA A 4 -48.69 1.96 -55.39
N GLN A 5 -49.63 1.97 -54.44
CA GLN A 5 -49.34 1.83 -53.01
C GLN A 5 -48.63 0.49 -52.79
N GLN A 6 -47.56 0.49 -52.00
CA GLN A 6 -47.06 -0.75 -51.41
C GLN A 6 -46.74 -0.54 -49.93
N ILE A 7 -47.61 -1.17 -49.15
CA ILE A 7 -47.56 -1.46 -47.73
C ILE A 7 -46.23 -2.15 -47.42
N CYS A 8 -45.40 -1.55 -46.57
CA CYS A 8 -44.28 -2.27 -45.98
C CYS A 8 -44.70 -2.73 -44.57
N CYS A 9 -44.83 -4.05 -44.46
CA CYS A 9 -45.28 -4.77 -43.29
C CYS A 9 -44.40 -4.51 -42.06
N SER A 10 -45.08 -4.33 -40.93
CA SER A 10 -44.57 -4.44 -39.57
C SER A 10 -43.91 -5.80 -39.35
N LEU A 11 -42.59 -5.82 -39.13
CA LEU A 11 -41.91 -6.93 -38.47
C LEU A 11 -41.56 -6.47 -37.05
N VAL A 12 -42.49 -6.74 -36.13
CA VAL A 12 -42.23 -6.75 -34.70
C VAL A 12 -41.32 -7.95 -34.44
N GLY A 13 -40.01 -7.73 -34.53
CA GLY A 13 -39.02 -8.66 -34.01
C GLY A 13 -39.14 -8.66 -32.50
N ALA A 14 -39.69 -9.73 -31.93
CA ALA A 14 -39.68 -9.97 -30.51
C ALA A 14 -38.21 -9.97 -30.03
N CYS A 15 -37.81 -8.91 -29.32
CA CYS A 15 -36.65 -8.95 -28.45
C CYS A 15 -36.94 -9.99 -27.35
N LEU A 16 -36.55 -11.22 -27.59
CA LEU A 16 -36.29 -12.16 -26.50
C LEU A 16 -35.24 -11.48 -25.60
N PRO A 17 -35.50 -11.29 -24.29
CA PRO A 17 -34.44 -10.92 -23.40
C PRO A 17 -33.40 -12.04 -23.49
N ALA A 18 -32.17 -11.68 -23.88
CA ALA A 18 -31.04 -12.56 -23.65
C ALA A 18 -31.05 -12.85 -22.15
N LEU A 19 -31.45 -14.06 -21.76
CA LEU A 19 -31.15 -14.57 -20.44
C LEU A 19 -29.63 -14.43 -20.31
N ALA A 20 -29.21 -13.46 -19.49
CA ALA A 20 -27.86 -13.45 -19.00
C ALA A 20 -27.67 -14.82 -18.34
N ALA A 21 -26.90 -15.69 -18.98
CA ALA A 21 -26.40 -16.88 -18.33
C ALA A 21 -25.62 -16.35 -17.12
N GLN A 22 -26.22 -16.41 -15.93
CA GLN A 22 -25.48 -16.35 -14.69
C GLN A 22 -24.47 -17.47 -14.81
N SER A 23 -23.20 -17.12 -15.09
CA SER A 23 -22.12 -18.06 -14.86
C SER A 23 -22.19 -18.38 -13.38
N THR A 24 -22.74 -19.52 -13.01
CA THR A 24 -22.73 -19.99 -11.63
C THR A 24 -21.28 -20.30 -11.32
N LEU A 25 -20.58 -19.30 -10.78
CA LEU A 25 -19.24 -19.48 -10.24
C LEU A 25 -19.31 -20.69 -9.30
N PRO A 26 -18.34 -21.61 -9.36
CA PRO A 26 -18.37 -22.77 -8.48
C PRO A 26 -18.34 -22.29 -7.02
N ALA A 27 -18.89 -23.11 -6.11
CA ALA A 27 -18.91 -22.80 -4.69
C ALA A 27 -17.51 -22.40 -4.17
N PRO A 28 -17.41 -21.56 -3.12
CA PRO A 28 -16.13 -21.26 -2.52
C PRO A 28 -15.44 -22.54 -2.00
N PRO A 29 -14.09 -22.55 -1.91
CA PRO A 29 -13.35 -23.65 -1.35
C PRO A 29 -13.77 -23.94 0.09
N ASP A 30 -13.68 -25.22 0.49
CA ASP A 30 -13.87 -25.60 1.88
C ASP A 30 -12.79 -24.91 2.74
N LEU A 31 -13.15 -24.50 3.95
CA LEU A 31 -12.17 -23.93 4.86
C LEU A 31 -11.11 -24.98 5.23
N PRO A 32 -9.84 -24.59 5.39
CA PRO A 32 -8.80 -25.51 5.78
C PRO A 32 -9.06 -26.03 7.22
N PRO A 33 -8.50 -27.20 7.61
CA PRO A 33 -8.74 -27.79 8.93
C PRO A 33 -8.43 -26.86 10.11
N ASN A 34 -7.56 -25.87 9.92
CA ASN A 34 -7.20 -24.86 10.91
C ASN A 34 -8.07 -23.59 10.85
N ALA A 35 -9.31 -23.69 10.33
CA ALA A 35 -10.25 -22.57 10.14
C ALA A 35 -10.39 -21.65 11.37
N GLY A 36 -10.38 -22.22 12.58
CA GLY A 36 -10.48 -21.45 13.84
C GLY A 36 -9.28 -20.55 14.16
N THR A 37 -8.17 -20.67 13.42
CA THR A 37 -6.92 -19.92 13.65
C THR A 37 -6.58 -18.94 12.52
N LEU A 38 -7.42 -18.88 11.48
CA LEU A 38 -7.16 -18.00 10.34
C LEU A 38 -7.27 -16.53 10.77
N GLY A 39 -6.24 -15.76 10.41
CA GLY A 39 -6.18 -14.34 10.71
C GLY A 39 -5.59 -14.00 12.08
N THR A 40 -5.20 -14.98 12.90
CA THR A 40 -4.72 -14.75 14.27
C THR A 40 -3.52 -13.79 14.37
N ARG A 41 -2.74 -13.59 13.30
CA ARG A 41 -1.60 -12.64 13.27
C ARG A 41 -1.92 -11.26 12.70
N ILE A 42 -3.20 -10.97 12.41
CA ILE A 42 -3.67 -9.64 11.97
C ILE A 42 -4.76 -9.03 12.87
N GLN A 43 -4.73 -9.40 14.16
CA GLN A 43 -5.86 -9.12 15.04
C GLN A 43 -5.95 -7.66 15.51
N ARG A 44 -4.91 -6.83 15.42
CA ARG A 44 -5.06 -5.40 15.75
C ARG A 44 -6.00 -4.74 14.75
N ALA A 45 -5.72 -4.90 13.45
CA ALA A 45 -6.55 -4.32 12.40
C ALA A 45 -7.97 -4.90 12.43
N MET A 46 -8.10 -6.22 12.63
CA MET A 46 -9.42 -6.87 12.73
C MET A 46 -10.20 -6.41 13.98
N THR A 47 -9.53 -6.21 15.11
CA THR A 47 -10.18 -5.69 16.33
C THR A 47 -10.70 -4.27 16.13
N LEU A 48 -9.90 -3.37 15.53
CA LEU A 48 -10.34 -2.01 15.24
C LEU A 48 -11.61 -2.01 14.37
N MET A 49 -11.63 -2.84 13.32
CA MET A 49 -12.82 -2.97 12.47
C MET A 49 -14.01 -3.56 13.23
N ALA A 50 -13.82 -4.68 13.94
CA ALA A 50 -14.89 -5.42 14.61
C ALA A 50 -15.50 -4.70 15.82
N THR A 51 -14.73 -3.83 16.48
CA THR A 51 -15.18 -3.03 17.63
C THR A 51 -15.69 -1.64 17.24
N SER A 52 -15.81 -1.35 15.94
CA SER A 52 -16.47 -0.14 15.48
C SER A 52 -17.99 -0.26 15.63
N THR A 53 -18.64 0.80 16.10
CA THR A 53 -20.10 0.89 16.31
C THR A 53 -20.66 2.14 15.63
N PRO A 54 -21.99 2.31 15.50
CA PRO A 54 -22.58 3.56 15.00
C PRO A 54 -22.15 4.81 15.77
N GLU A 55 -21.77 4.66 17.04
CA GLU A 55 -21.31 5.74 17.92
C GLU A 55 -19.79 5.90 17.93
N ARG A 56 -19.04 4.93 17.37
CA ARG A 56 -17.58 4.94 17.32
C ARG A 56 -17.05 4.25 16.06
N HIS A 57 -16.70 5.05 15.06
CA HIS A 57 -16.05 4.59 13.84
C HIS A 57 -14.53 4.58 14.03
N ASN A 58 -13.92 3.40 14.24
CA ASN A 58 -12.47 3.29 14.25
C ASN A 58 -11.95 3.38 12.81
N ARG A 59 -10.95 4.24 12.59
CA ARG A 59 -10.28 4.37 11.29
C ARG A 59 -9.25 3.27 11.10
N VAL A 60 -9.30 2.61 9.94
CA VAL A 60 -8.37 1.53 9.60
C VAL A 60 -7.87 1.68 8.17
N LYS A 61 -6.54 1.84 8.01
CA LYS A 61 -5.88 1.91 6.70
C LYS A 61 -5.54 0.51 6.20
N VAL A 62 -6.14 0.11 5.09
CA VAL A 62 -5.88 -1.17 4.41
C VAL A 62 -5.14 -0.93 3.10
N LEU A 63 -3.97 -1.54 2.95
CA LEU A 63 -3.17 -1.45 1.74
C LEU A 63 -2.98 -2.83 1.10
N VAL A 64 -3.36 -2.96 -0.16
CA VAL A 64 -2.92 -4.06 -1.02
C VAL A 64 -1.66 -3.63 -1.76
N TYR A 65 -0.60 -4.41 -1.64
CA TYR A 65 0.70 -4.10 -2.24
C TYR A 65 1.32 -5.31 -2.93
N GLY A 66 1.91 -5.11 -4.10
CA GLY A 66 2.39 -6.21 -4.91
C GLY A 66 2.53 -5.89 -6.40
N GLN A 67 2.28 -6.90 -7.24
CA GLN A 67 2.38 -6.77 -8.70
C GLN A 67 1.02 -6.90 -9.43
N SER A 68 1.03 -7.27 -10.71
CA SER A 68 -0.17 -7.30 -11.58
C SER A 68 -1.29 -8.17 -11.01
N ILE A 69 -0.96 -9.31 -10.42
CA ILE A 69 -1.94 -10.20 -9.81
C ILE A 69 -2.57 -9.54 -8.59
N SER A 70 -1.78 -8.86 -7.74
CA SER A 70 -2.28 -8.14 -6.56
C SER A 70 -3.15 -6.92 -6.91
N ARG A 71 -3.02 -6.39 -8.13
CA ARG A 71 -3.92 -5.36 -8.68
C ARG A 71 -5.28 -5.93 -9.15
N GLY A 72 -5.42 -7.25 -9.24
CA GLY A 72 -6.59 -7.92 -9.79
C GLY A 72 -7.90 -7.63 -9.03
N PRO A 73 -9.06 -7.91 -9.66
CA PRO A 73 -10.38 -7.71 -9.06
C PRO A 73 -10.58 -8.32 -7.66
N TRP A 74 -9.89 -9.41 -7.33
CA TRP A 74 -9.94 -10.04 -6.00
C TRP A 74 -9.70 -9.03 -4.87
N SER A 75 -8.83 -8.05 -5.10
CA SER A 75 -8.42 -7.06 -4.10
C SER A 75 -9.53 -6.08 -3.77
N THR A 76 -10.33 -5.69 -4.77
CA THR A 76 -11.54 -4.87 -4.60
C THR A 76 -12.63 -5.67 -3.93
N GLU A 77 -12.75 -6.96 -4.27
CA GLU A 77 -13.71 -7.88 -3.66
C GLU A 77 -13.41 -8.10 -2.17
N ALA A 78 -12.14 -8.22 -1.78
CA ALA A 78 -11.71 -8.28 -0.39
C ALA A 78 -12.03 -6.97 0.36
N ALA A 79 -11.86 -5.81 -0.28
CA ALA A 79 -12.22 -4.52 0.30
C ALA A 79 -13.73 -4.37 0.50
N ALA A 80 -14.54 -4.83 -0.47
CA ALA A 80 -15.99 -4.86 -0.36
C ALA A 80 -16.44 -5.78 0.78
N TYR A 81 -15.85 -6.98 0.87
CA TYR A 81 -16.08 -7.93 1.95
C TYR A 81 -15.80 -7.32 3.33
N LEU A 82 -14.67 -6.61 3.51
CA LEU A 82 -14.36 -5.95 4.77
C LEU A 82 -15.40 -4.88 5.14
N ARG A 83 -15.85 -4.07 4.18
CA ARG A 83 -16.86 -3.03 4.42
C ARG A 83 -18.23 -3.62 4.74
N GLU A 84 -18.60 -4.71 4.09
CA GLU A 84 -19.84 -5.44 4.38
C GLU A 84 -19.80 -6.07 5.78
N LYS A 85 -18.68 -6.72 6.11
CA LYS A 85 -18.49 -7.40 7.40
C LYS A 85 -18.38 -6.42 8.58
N PHE A 86 -17.81 -5.24 8.35
CA PHE A 86 -17.57 -4.23 9.38
C PHE A 86 -18.10 -2.86 8.94
N PRO A 87 -19.44 -2.69 8.87
CA PRO A 87 -20.08 -1.52 8.25
C PRO A 87 -19.83 -0.21 9.01
N HIS A 88 -19.46 -0.30 10.29
CA HIS A 88 -19.14 0.87 11.11
C HIS A 88 -17.66 1.23 11.11
N ALA A 89 -16.78 0.41 10.55
CA ALA A 89 -15.36 0.76 10.48
C ALA A 89 -15.12 1.83 9.41
N ASP A 90 -14.29 2.85 9.70
CA ASP A 90 -13.86 3.83 8.72
C ASP A 90 -12.66 3.31 7.93
N ILE A 91 -12.95 2.48 6.92
CA ILE A 91 -11.94 1.77 6.12
C ILE A 91 -11.39 2.66 5.01
N VAL A 92 -10.14 3.09 5.19
CA VAL A 92 -9.34 3.75 4.14
C VAL A 92 -8.58 2.70 3.34
N TYR A 93 -9.13 2.34 2.19
CA TYR A 93 -8.55 1.33 1.30
C TYR A 93 -7.70 1.95 0.19
N ALA A 94 -6.54 1.36 -0.07
CA ALA A 94 -5.72 1.65 -1.24
C ALA A 94 -5.13 0.35 -1.84
N ASN A 95 -4.89 0.37 -3.15
CA ASN A 95 -4.10 -0.65 -3.84
C ASN A 95 -2.99 0.02 -4.64
N HIS A 96 -1.75 -0.12 -4.17
CA HIS A 96 -0.56 0.46 -4.82
C HIS A 96 0.26 -0.59 -5.58
N SER A 97 -0.36 -1.71 -5.97
CA SER A 97 0.30 -2.78 -6.71
C SER A 97 0.67 -2.38 -8.14
N ARG A 98 1.84 -2.83 -8.62
CA ARG A 98 2.41 -2.47 -9.94
C ARG A 98 2.76 -3.69 -10.78
N GLY A 99 2.04 -3.89 -11.89
CA GLY A 99 2.36 -4.97 -12.82
C GLY A 99 3.79 -4.86 -13.38
N GLY A 100 4.43 -6.00 -13.58
CA GLY A 100 5.82 -6.08 -14.07
C GLY A 100 6.90 -5.62 -13.09
N HIS A 101 6.55 -5.30 -11.84
CA HIS A 101 7.54 -5.01 -10.79
C HIS A 101 7.69 -6.23 -9.88
N THR A 102 8.73 -7.03 -10.13
CA THR A 102 9.18 -8.06 -9.17
C THR A 102 9.76 -7.40 -7.91
N ALA A 103 10.00 -8.16 -6.83
CA ALA A 103 10.50 -7.59 -5.58
C ALA A 103 11.75 -6.68 -5.73
N PRO A 104 12.77 -7.03 -6.55
CA PRO A 104 13.94 -6.17 -6.75
C PRO A 104 13.64 -4.79 -7.35
N VAL A 105 12.54 -4.68 -8.10
CA VAL A 105 12.08 -3.39 -8.64
C VAL A 105 11.14 -2.71 -7.65
N LEU A 106 10.18 -3.46 -7.10
CA LEU A 106 9.10 -2.96 -6.25
C LEU A 106 9.63 -2.35 -4.94
N ILE A 107 10.73 -2.89 -4.38
CA ILE A 107 11.36 -2.38 -3.16
C ILE A 107 11.75 -0.89 -3.26
N ASN A 108 12.10 -0.42 -4.46
CA ASN A 108 12.45 0.98 -4.67
C ASN A 108 11.22 1.89 -4.61
N CYS A 109 10.09 1.42 -5.14
CA CYS A 109 8.82 2.14 -5.09
C CYS A 109 8.24 2.21 -3.67
N ALA A 110 8.43 1.14 -2.87
CA ALA A 110 7.87 1.02 -1.52
C ALA A 110 8.26 2.17 -0.58
N LYS A 111 9.44 2.77 -0.81
CA LYS A 111 9.90 3.97 -0.08
C LYS A 111 8.92 5.15 -0.18
N PHE A 112 8.13 5.23 -1.25
CA PHE A 112 7.28 6.38 -1.54
C PHE A 112 5.80 6.13 -1.26
N ASP A 113 5.34 4.87 -1.27
CA ASP A 113 3.91 4.57 -1.21
C ASP A 113 3.48 3.38 -0.35
N LEU A 114 4.44 2.67 0.25
CA LEU A 114 4.14 1.67 1.28
C LEU A 114 4.44 2.26 2.66
N TYR A 115 5.69 2.66 2.91
CA TYR A 115 6.09 3.09 4.25
C TYR A 115 5.47 4.44 4.65
N PRO A 116 5.42 5.47 3.79
CA PRO A 116 4.75 6.73 4.12
C PRO A 116 3.22 6.59 4.28
N PHE A 117 2.59 5.63 3.60
CA PHE A 117 1.16 5.36 3.73
C PHE A 117 0.81 4.88 5.14
N TYR A 118 1.73 4.12 5.75
CA TYR A 118 1.66 3.61 7.12
C TYR A 118 0.35 2.84 7.37
N PRO A 119 0.14 1.67 6.71
CA PRO A 119 -1.11 0.93 6.83
C PRO A 119 -1.28 0.30 8.22
N ASP A 120 -2.52 0.10 8.64
CA ASP A 120 -2.86 -0.75 9.77
C ASP A 120 -2.88 -2.23 9.35
N LEU A 121 -3.33 -2.52 8.12
CA LEU A 121 -3.30 -3.84 7.49
C LEU A 121 -2.61 -3.76 6.12
N LEU A 122 -1.56 -4.55 5.94
CA LEU A 122 -0.88 -4.77 4.67
C LEU A 122 -1.22 -6.17 4.14
N ILE A 123 -1.86 -6.24 2.97
CA ILE A 123 -2.08 -7.47 2.22
C ILE A 123 -1.06 -7.52 1.08
N PHE A 124 -0.11 -8.45 1.14
CA PHE A 124 1.10 -8.40 0.31
C PHE A 124 1.40 -9.69 -0.46
N HIS A 125 1.76 -9.53 -1.73
CA HIS A 125 2.40 -10.57 -2.52
C HIS A 125 3.11 -9.99 -3.76
N VAL A 126 4.32 -10.46 -4.03
CA VAL A 126 5.10 -10.11 -5.22
C VAL A 126 6.02 -11.27 -5.57
N TYR A 127 6.27 -11.50 -6.87
CA TYR A 127 7.20 -12.53 -7.30
C TYR A 127 8.65 -12.02 -7.35
N GLY A 128 9.60 -12.95 -7.28
CA GLY A 128 11.03 -12.70 -7.38
C GLY A 128 11.63 -12.10 -6.10
N GLY A 129 12.96 -11.94 -6.09
CA GLY A 129 13.71 -11.47 -4.93
C GLY A 129 13.85 -12.49 -3.79
N ASP A 130 13.37 -13.72 -3.99
CA ASP A 130 13.56 -14.85 -3.07
C ASP A 130 15.04 -15.27 -2.95
N ASN A 131 15.80 -15.25 -4.05
CA ASN A 131 17.23 -15.59 -4.07
C ASN A 131 18.16 -14.43 -3.73
N THR A 132 17.75 -13.20 -4.02
CA THR A 132 18.56 -11.98 -3.86
C THR A 132 18.21 -11.19 -2.59
N GLY A 133 17.11 -11.57 -1.92
CA GLY A 133 16.73 -11.10 -0.58
C GLY A 133 15.76 -9.93 -0.56
N GLU A 134 15.45 -9.27 -1.69
CA GLU A 134 14.58 -8.09 -1.71
C GLU A 134 13.14 -8.39 -1.28
N LEU A 135 12.65 -9.61 -1.53
CA LEU A 135 11.34 -10.05 -1.04
C LEU A 135 11.27 -9.92 0.49
N GLU A 136 12.28 -10.44 1.18
CA GLU A 136 12.39 -10.35 2.63
C GLU A 136 12.61 -8.91 3.10
N GLN A 137 13.46 -8.15 2.39
CA GLN A 137 13.75 -6.77 2.76
C GLN A 137 12.50 -5.88 2.72
N ILE A 138 11.56 -6.10 1.81
CA ILE A 138 10.29 -5.34 1.79
C ILE A 138 9.52 -5.56 3.10
N ILE A 139 9.39 -6.81 3.55
CA ILE A 139 8.70 -7.17 4.80
C ILE A 139 9.46 -6.66 6.03
N ALA A 140 10.80 -6.82 6.06
CA ALA A 140 11.64 -6.31 7.13
C ALA A 140 11.53 -4.79 7.27
N ARG A 141 11.48 -4.06 6.15
CA ARG A 141 11.28 -2.60 6.14
C ARG A 141 9.86 -2.21 6.55
N ALA A 142 8.83 -2.98 6.17
CA ALA A 142 7.48 -2.75 6.68
C ALA A 142 7.45 -2.88 8.22
N ARG A 143 8.07 -3.92 8.78
CA ARG A 143 8.22 -4.09 10.24
C ARG A 143 9.12 -3.06 10.92
N ARG A 144 10.01 -2.40 10.18
CA ARG A 144 10.91 -1.36 10.70
C ARG A 144 10.29 0.03 10.69
N TYR A 145 9.51 0.34 9.65
CA TYR A 145 9.00 1.69 9.44
C TYR A 145 7.52 1.82 9.79
N THR A 146 6.79 0.73 9.98
CA THR A 146 5.37 0.75 10.33
C THR A 146 5.04 -0.27 11.41
N THR A 147 3.84 -0.17 11.95
CA THR A 147 3.27 -1.12 12.91
C THR A 147 2.21 -2.03 12.28
N ALA A 148 2.19 -2.12 10.95
CA ALA A 148 1.16 -2.84 10.22
C ALA A 148 1.04 -4.29 10.68
N ASP A 149 -0.19 -4.77 10.78
CA ASP A 149 -0.50 -6.19 10.65
C ASP A 149 -0.27 -6.59 9.19
N ILE A 150 0.36 -7.74 8.96
CA ILE A 150 0.78 -8.15 7.61
C ILE A 150 0.18 -9.52 7.29
N LEU A 151 -0.60 -9.57 6.22
CA LEU A 151 -1.05 -10.80 5.57
C LEU A 151 -0.26 -10.98 4.28
N ILE A 152 0.51 -12.06 4.20
CA ILE A 152 1.15 -12.50 2.96
C ILE A 152 0.44 -13.74 2.41
N TRP A 153 0.54 -13.97 1.10
CA TRP A 153 -0.11 -15.12 0.48
C TRP A 153 0.78 -15.83 -0.54
N THR A 154 0.67 -17.16 -0.66
CA THR A 154 1.54 -17.99 -1.53
C THR A 154 1.09 -17.99 -3.00
N PRO A 155 1.99 -18.22 -3.98
CA PRO A 155 1.62 -18.26 -5.39
C PRO A 155 0.56 -19.30 -5.74
N HIS A 156 -0.35 -18.92 -6.64
CA HIS A 156 -1.20 -19.87 -7.37
C HIS A 156 -0.40 -20.66 -8.41
N TYR A 157 -1.04 -21.57 -9.14
CA TYR A 157 -0.38 -22.37 -10.18
C TYR A 157 -0.44 -21.68 -11.54
N ARG A 158 0.74 -21.47 -12.13
CA ARG A 158 0.91 -21.02 -13.52
C ARG A 158 0.73 -22.18 -14.51
N TRP A 159 0.38 -21.86 -15.76
CA TRP A 159 0.30 -22.86 -16.84
C TRP A 159 0.79 -22.27 -18.16
N PRO A 160 1.77 -22.86 -18.85
CA PRO A 160 2.28 -22.30 -20.10
C PRO A 160 1.17 -22.13 -21.16
N GLN A 161 1.01 -20.91 -21.67
CA GLN A 161 -0.10 -20.56 -22.57
C GLN A 161 -0.17 -21.45 -23.83
N LYS A 162 1.00 -21.81 -24.37
CA LYS A 162 1.17 -22.63 -25.57
C LYS A 162 0.78 -24.10 -25.39
N LEU A 163 0.77 -24.60 -24.16
CA LEU A 163 0.46 -26.00 -23.89
C LEU A 163 -1.05 -26.19 -23.78
N PRO A 164 -1.60 -27.34 -24.19
CA PRO A 164 -3.02 -27.61 -24.03
C PRO A 164 -3.40 -27.66 -22.54
N ARG A 165 -4.72 -27.57 -22.26
CA ARG A 165 -5.27 -27.53 -20.90
C ARG A 165 -4.91 -28.76 -20.07
N ASP A 166 -4.82 -29.90 -20.74
CA ASP A 166 -4.63 -31.25 -20.23
C ASP A 166 -3.22 -31.79 -20.46
N ALA A 167 -2.26 -30.91 -20.78
CA ALA A 167 -0.87 -31.31 -20.88
C ALA A 167 -0.37 -31.93 -19.55
N ALA A 168 0.58 -32.86 -19.65
CA ALA A 168 1.12 -33.55 -18.48
C ALA A 168 1.83 -32.58 -17.53
N TRP A 169 1.80 -32.85 -16.23
CA TRP A 169 2.52 -32.03 -15.23
C TRP A 169 4.05 -32.14 -15.38
N GLU A 170 4.50 -33.21 -16.03
CA GLU A 170 5.88 -33.54 -16.36
C GLU A 170 6.42 -32.74 -17.55
N GLU A 171 5.57 -32.01 -18.27
CA GLU A 171 6.00 -31.12 -19.36
C GLU A 171 7.07 -30.14 -18.87
N PRO A 172 8.24 -30.04 -19.54
CA PRO A 172 9.40 -29.32 -19.00
C PRO A 172 9.11 -27.86 -18.58
N ASP A 173 8.28 -27.15 -19.36
CA ASP A 173 7.90 -25.77 -19.06
C ASP A 173 6.95 -25.66 -17.85
N VAL A 174 6.09 -26.65 -17.64
CA VAL A 174 5.22 -26.76 -16.45
C VAL A 174 6.08 -27.04 -15.23
N VAL A 175 6.98 -28.03 -15.31
CA VAL A 175 7.90 -28.40 -14.21
C VAL A 175 8.76 -27.20 -13.79
N LYS A 176 9.35 -26.50 -14.75
CA LYS A 176 10.20 -25.33 -14.48
C LYS A 176 9.42 -24.22 -13.76
N GLY A 177 8.23 -23.90 -14.25
CA GLY A 177 7.35 -22.90 -13.64
C GLY A 177 6.95 -23.29 -12.22
N LYS A 178 6.46 -24.52 -12.05
CA LYS A 178 6.04 -25.08 -10.76
C LYS A 178 7.17 -25.07 -9.74
N LYS A 179 8.38 -25.50 -10.12
CA LYS A 179 9.56 -25.52 -9.23
C LYS A 179 9.90 -24.12 -8.72
N GLY A 180 9.84 -23.10 -9.59
CA GLY A 180 10.06 -21.71 -9.19
C GLY A 180 9.01 -21.23 -8.19
N ASP A 181 7.73 -21.52 -8.45
CA ASP A 181 6.63 -21.13 -7.55
C ASP A 181 6.64 -21.89 -6.22
N ASP A 182 7.02 -23.18 -6.23
CA ASP A 182 7.20 -23.99 -5.01
C ASP A 182 8.30 -23.40 -4.14
N HIS A 183 9.45 -23.06 -4.75
CA HIS A 183 10.54 -22.40 -4.04
C HIS A 183 10.10 -21.06 -3.45
N HIS A 184 9.41 -20.23 -4.24
CA HIS A 184 8.89 -18.95 -3.78
C HIS A 184 7.86 -19.10 -2.65
N ALA A 185 6.98 -20.10 -2.72
CA ALA A 185 6.02 -20.41 -1.66
C ALA A 185 6.74 -20.82 -0.37
N VAL A 186 7.75 -21.70 -0.43
CA VAL A 186 8.58 -22.05 0.73
C VAL A 186 9.19 -20.80 1.34
N ARG A 187 9.76 -19.91 0.52
CA ARG A 187 10.37 -18.68 1.01
C ARG A 187 9.38 -17.75 1.70
N LEU A 188 8.16 -17.61 1.16
CA LEU A 188 7.10 -16.83 1.81
C LEU A 188 6.70 -17.45 3.16
N ARG A 189 6.59 -18.78 3.27
CA ARG A 189 6.30 -19.44 4.56
C ARG A 189 7.37 -19.13 5.61
N GLU A 190 8.64 -19.20 5.23
CA GLU A 190 9.78 -18.84 6.10
C GLU A 190 9.71 -17.37 6.55
N ILE A 191 9.42 -16.46 5.61
CA ILE A 191 9.28 -15.03 5.90
C ILE A 191 8.09 -14.77 6.83
N ALA A 192 6.93 -15.38 6.59
CA ALA A 192 5.78 -15.26 7.49
C ALA A 192 6.12 -15.70 8.91
N ALA A 193 6.78 -16.85 9.06
CA ALA A 193 7.20 -17.35 10.37
C ALA A 193 8.21 -16.38 11.04
N LYS A 194 9.21 -15.91 10.30
CA LYS A 194 10.28 -15.03 10.81
C LYS A 194 9.78 -13.66 11.25
N TYR A 195 8.83 -13.06 10.52
CA TYR A 195 8.35 -11.69 10.75
C TYR A 195 6.94 -11.64 11.34
N ASP A 196 6.45 -12.77 11.86
CA ASP A 196 5.15 -12.91 12.47
C ASP A 196 3.99 -12.43 11.57
N CYS A 197 4.02 -12.78 10.29
CA CYS A 197 2.96 -12.42 9.34
C CYS A 197 1.88 -13.52 9.32
N GLU A 198 0.63 -13.11 9.10
CA GLU A 198 -0.41 -14.06 8.71
C GLU A 198 -0.10 -14.59 7.31
N LEU A 199 -0.29 -15.90 7.11
CA LEU A 199 -0.02 -16.58 5.85
C LEU A 199 -1.31 -17.17 5.29
N ALA A 200 -1.82 -16.59 4.20
CA ALA A 200 -2.81 -17.27 3.39
C ALA A 200 -2.13 -18.26 2.43
N ASP A 201 -2.18 -19.56 2.76
CA ASP A 201 -1.55 -20.60 1.93
C ASP A 201 -2.45 -21.00 0.76
N ILE A 202 -2.54 -20.09 -0.21
CA ILE A 202 -3.29 -20.26 -1.46
C ILE A 202 -2.79 -21.49 -2.21
N ARG A 203 -1.47 -21.67 -2.31
CA ARG A 203 -0.84 -22.75 -3.06
C ARG A 203 -1.32 -24.13 -2.62
N THR A 204 -1.43 -24.38 -1.32
CA THR A 204 -1.87 -25.67 -0.79
C THR A 204 -3.36 -25.90 -1.01
N GLN A 205 -4.18 -24.85 -0.98
CA GLN A 205 -5.63 -24.95 -1.15
C GLN A 205 -6.09 -24.93 -2.62
N TRP A 206 -5.24 -24.45 -3.53
CA TRP A 206 -5.60 -24.26 -4.93
C TRP A 206 -5.86 -25.58 -5.67
N LEU A 207 -4.94 -26.55 -5.61
CA LEU A 207 -5.11 -27.82 -6.35
C LEU A 207 -6.33 -28.64 -5.87
N PRO A 208 -6.56 -28.83 -4.55
CA PRO A 208 -7.75 -29.54 -4.09
C PRO A 208 -9.06 -28.92 -4.61
N TYR A 209 -9.12 -27.59 -4.72
CA TYR A 209 -10.26 -26.92 -5.33
C TYR A 209 -10.41 -27.29 -6.81
N LEU A 210 -9.32 -27.26 -7.57
CA LEU A 210 -9.36 -27.63 -8.98
C LEU A 210 -9.83 -29.08 -9.17
N ASP A 211 -9.31 -30.00 -8.37
CA ASP A 211 -9.67 -31.42 -8.44
C ASP A 211 -11.16 -31.65 -8.10
N LYS A 212 -11.68 -30.98 -7.06
CA LYS A 212 -13.09 -31.07 -6.64
C LYS A 212 -14.08 -30.60 -7.71
N HIS A 213 -13.65 -29.66 -8.56
CA HIS A 213 -14.51 -29.00 -9.55
C HIS A 213 -14.18 -29.40 -11.00
N ASP A 214 -13.35 -30.44 -11.21
CA ASP A 214 -12.86 -30.88 -12.53
C ASP A 214 -12.24 -29.73 -13.38
N LEU A 215 -11.55 -28.83 -12.68
CA LEU A 215 -10.80 -27.72 -13.28
C LEU A 215 -9.33 -28.07 -13.41
N LYS A 216 -8.63 -27.36 -14.31
CA LYS A 216 -7.17 -27.40 -14.46
C LYS A 216 -6.59 -26.02 -14.23
N ALA A 217 -5.27 -25.95 -13.97
CA ALA A 217 -4.61 -24.67 -13.72
C ALA A 217 -4.84 -23.66 -14.86
N LYS A 218 -4.84 -24.13 -16.12
CA LYS A 218 -5.12 -23.31 -17.30
C LYS A 218 -6.52 -22.65 -17.27
N ASP A 219 -7.52 -23.31 -16.69
CA ASP A 219 -8.90 -22.80 -16.62
C ASP A 219 -9.02 -21.57 -15.72
N MET A 220 -8.04 -21.35 -14.85
CA MET A 220 -8.01 -20.22 -13.91
C MET A 220 -7.29 -18.99 -14.45
N LEU A 221 -6.68 -19.09 -15.64
CA LEU A 221 -5.77 -18.07 -16.15
C LEU A 221 -6.28 -17.44 -17.44
N GLY A 222 -6.03 -16.14 -17.62
CA GLY A 222 -6.25 -15.43 -18.88
C GLY A 222 -5.05 -15.55 -19.82
N ASP A 223 -3.88 -15.78 -19.25
CA ASP A 223 -2.63 -16.06 -19.96
C ASP A 223 -1.81 -17.11 -19.20
N GLY A 224 -0.48 -17.12 -19.33
CA GLY A 224 0.34 -18.10 -18.63
C GLY A 224 0.43 -17.95 -17.10
N ILE A 225 -0.01 -16.83 -16.53
CA ILE A 225 0.22 -16.49 -15.11
C ILE A 225 -0.88 -15.62 -14.46
N HIS A 226 -1.58 -14.78 -15.22
CA HIS A 226 -2.58 -13.86 -14.68
C HIS A 226 -3.94 -14.57 -14.53
N PRO A 227 -4.54 -14.55 -13.32
CA PRO A 227 -5.86 -15.14 -13.12
C PRO A 227 -6.94 -14.47 -13.97
N ASN A 228 -7.77 -15.28 -14.64
CA ASN A 228 -9.02 -14.83 -15.29
C ASN A 228 -10.12 -14.63 -14.23
N ALA A 229 -11.37 -14.34 -14.64
CA ALA A 229 -12.47 -14.10 -13.71
C ALA A 229 -12.66 -15.21 -12.67
N LEU A 230 -12.55 -16.49 -13.07
CA LEU A 230 -12.67 -17.63 -12.16
C LEU A 230 -11.46 -17.70 -11.20
N GLY A 231 -10.25 -17.50 -11.71
CA GLY A 231 -9.04 -17.44 -10.87
C GLY A 231 -9.04 -16.30 -9.87
N GLN A 232 -9.56 -15.12 -10.25
CA GLN A 232 -9.72 -13.97 -9.37
C GLN A 232 -10.73 -14.27 -8.26
N HIS A 233 -11.85 -14.93 -8.61
CA HIS A 233 -12.86 -15.34 -7.64
C HIS A 233 -12.30 -16.34 -6.62
N LEU A 234 -11.58 -17.38 -7.07
CA LEU A 234 -10.95 -18.34 -6.17
C LEU A 234 -9.92 -17.67 -5.25
N LEU A 235 -9.09 -16.77 -5.80
CA LEU A 235 -8.11 -16.05 -5.00
C LEU A 235 -8.77 -15.20 -3.91
N ALA A 236 -9.87 -14.50 -4.23
CA ALA A 236 -10.64 -13.75 -3.24
C ALA A 236 -11.23 -14.70 -2.17
N ALA A 237 -11.84 -15.80 -2.60
CA ALA A 237 -12.47 -16.78 -1.72
C ALA A 237 -11.47 -17.47 -0.76
N LEU A 238 -10.21 -17.64 -1.18
CA LEU A 238 -9.15 -18.18 -0.33
C LEU A 238 -8.53 -17.15 0.63
N ILE A 239 -8.56 -15.85 0.29
CA ILE A 239 -8.00 -14.79 1.14
C ILE A 239 -9.00 -14.32 2.20
N LYS A 240 -10.28 -14.13 1.84
CA LYS A 240 -11.31 -13.59 2.74
C LYS A 240 -11.42 -14.31 4.10
N PRO A 241 -11.29 -15.66 4.20
CA PRO A 241 -11.36 -16.35 5.48
C PRO A 241 -10.31 -15.90 6.49
N TYR A 242 -9.15 -15.40 6.03
CA TYR A 242 -8.10 -14.87 6.89
C TYR A 242 -8.41 -13.45 7.38
N LEU A 243 -9.30 -12.71 6.71
CA LEU A 243 -9.78 -11.38 7.11
C LEU A 243 -10.87 -11.53 8.18
N ASN A 244 -10.48 -12.13 9.31
CA ASN A 244 -11.39 -12.55 10.35
C ASN A 244 -10.98 -12.03 11.72
N TYR A 245 -11.95 -11.49 12.45
CA TYR A 245 -11.80 -11.23 13.87
C TYR A 245 -12.09 -12.52 14.63
N THR A 246 -11.13 -12.96 15.44
CA THR A 246 -11.21 -14.24 16.17
C THR A 246 -11.86 -14.09 17.55
N GLY A 247 -11.96 -12.87 18.08
CA GLY A 247 -12.51 -12.63 19.42
C GLY A 247 -11.61 -13.08 20.57
N THR A 248 -10.44 -13.67 20.28
CA THR A 248 -9.58 -14.34 21.26
C THR A 248 -8.31 -13.54 21.63
N VAL A 249 -8.14 -12.34 21.08
CA VAL A 249 -6.89 -11.57 21.19
C VAL A 249 -7.13 -10.30 22.00
N SER A 250 -6.35 -10.12 23.06
CA SER A 250 -6.38 -8.96 23.95
C SER A 250 -5.60 -7.81 23.34
N ALA A 251 -5.90 -6.58 23.74
CA ALA A 251 -5.08 -5.42 23.37
C ALA A 251 -3.60 -5.60 23.76
N ALA A 252 -3.30 -6.42 24.79
CA ALA A 252 -1.95 -6.80 25.19
C ALA A 252 -1.10 -7.34 24.01
N ASP A 253 -1.71 -7.99 23.03
CA ASP A 253 -1.02 -8.66 21.91
C ASP A 253 -0.46 -7.68 20.87
N TRP A 254 -0.85 -6.40 20.92
CA TRP A 254 -0.30 -5.36 20.05
C TRP A 254 0.00 -4.04 20.75
N GLN A 255 -0.25 -3.91 22.05
CA GLN A 255 0.01 -2.69 22.82
C GLN A 255 1.50 -2.30 22.83
N GLU A 256 2.41 -3.26 22.63
CA GLU A 256 3.83 -2.96 22.44
C GLU A 256 4.12 -2.25 21.11
N ARG A 257 3.28 -2.47 20.09
CA ARG A 257 3.39 -1.85 18.76
C ARG A 257 2.59 -0.57 18.65
N VAL A 258 1.36 -0.53 19.16
CA VAL A 258 0.50 0.66 19.11
C VAL A 258 -0.25 0.80 20.42
N ARG A 259 -0.11 1.96 21.07
CA ARG A 259 -0.68 2.22 22.39
C ARG A 259 -1.39 3.57 22.42
N ASP A 260 -2.61 3.56 22.92
CA ASP A 260 -3.33 4.78 23.28
C ASP A 260 -2.97 5.15 24.72
N ILE A 261 -2.57 6.41 24.94
CA ILE A 261 -2.17 6.97 26.22
C ILE A 261 -3.19 8.08 26.53
N PRO A 262 -4.11 7.86 27.49
CA PRO A 262 -5.07 8.88 27.93
C PRO A 262 -4.39 10.17 28.39
N ALA A 263 -5.06 11.31 28.23
CA ALA A 263 -4.50 12.62 28.60
C ALA A 263 -4.28 12.80 30.12
N ASP A 264 -4.88 11.94 30.94
CA ASP A 264 -4.74 11.86 32.40
C ASP A 264 -3.80 10.73 32.85
N ALA A 265 -3.17 10.02 31.91
CA ALA A 265 -2.19 8.98 32.20
C ALA A 265 -0.96 9.56 32.92
N PRO A 266 -0.30 8.79 33.81
CA PRO A 266 0.85 9.26 34.59
C PRO A 266 2.07 9.64 33.73
N GLU A 267 2.17 9.13 32.50
CA GLU A 267 3.20 9.53 31.53
C GLU A 267 2.97 10.93 30.92
N VAL A 268 1.78 11.50 31.08
CA VAL A 268 1.41 12.83 30.58
C VAL A 268 1.54 13.86 31.69
N ARG A 269 2.51 14.77 31.54
CA ARG A 269 2.77 15.84 32.52
C ARG A 269 2.22 17.16 32.02
N ARG A 270 1.44 17.85 32.86
CA ARG A 270 1.15 19.28 32.69
C ARG A 270 2.17 20.12 33.44
N THR A 271 2.83 21.03 32.75
CA THR A 271 3.84 21.93 33.34
C THR A 271 3.20 23.22 33.84
N ALA A 272 3.93 23.98 34.67
CA ALA A 272 3.41 25.19 35.32
C ALA A 272 3.02 26.30 34.32
N ASP A 273 3.64 26.31 33.14
CA ASP A 273 3.33 27.20 32.02
C ASP A 273 2.15 26.71 31.14
N GLY A 274 1.48 25.65 31.55
CA GLY A 274 0.31 25.10 30.84
C GLY A 274 0.64 24.15 29.69
N ALA A 275 1.93 23.90 29.41
CA ALA A 275 2.33 22.93 28.40
C ALA A 275 2.04 21.48 28.82
N ILE A 276 1.90 20.61 27.82
CA ILE A 276 1.70 19.16 28.00
C ILE A 276 2.94 18.45 27.49
N GLU A 277 3.50 17.56 28.29
CA GLU A 277 4.64 16.74 27.94
C GLU A 277 4.29 15.26 28.02
N LEU A 278 4.80 14.49 27.05
CA LEU A 278 4.65 13.04 27.00
C LEU A 278 5.98 12.40 26.63
N ALA A 279 6.49 11.55 27.51
CA ALA A 279 7.57 10.63 27.17
C ALA A 279 6.99 9.40 26.47
N PHE A 280 7.56 9.02 25.33
CA PHE A 280 7.10 7.86 24.56
C PHE A 280 8.25 7.14 23.86
N HIS A 281 7.99 5.91 23.40
CA HIS A 281 8.90 5.16 22.54
C HIS A 281 8.18 4.83 21.23
N GLY A 282 8.67 5.30 20.09
CA GLY A 282 8.07 5.01 18.79
C GLY A 282 8.67 5.81 17.64
N ASN A 283 8.06 5.70 16.46
CA ASN A 283 8.44 6.45 15.26
C ASN A 283 7.32 7.35 14.71
N ARG A 284 6.12 7.27 15.31
CA ARG A 284 4.95 8.07 14.96
C ARG A 284 4.11 8.33 16.20
N LEU A 285 3.52 9.52 16.25
CA LEU A 285 2.60 9.92 17.29
C LEU A 285 1.42 10.69 16.67
N ASP A 286 0.22 10.21 16.96
CA ASP A 286 -1.02 10.92 16.68
C ASP A 286 -1.57 11.51 17.99
N ILE A 287 -2.18 12.70 17.91
CA ILE A 287 -2.96 13.28 19.00
C ILE A 287 -4.44 13.03 18.76
N ILE A 288 -5.17 12.74 19.83
CA ILE A 288 -6.61 12.48 19.81
C ILE A 288 -7.30 13.66 20.47
N THR A 289 -8.06 14.43 19.69
CA THR A 289 -8.86 15.56 20.18
C THR A 289 -10.08 15.01 20.94
N THR A 290 -10.49 15.69 22.01
CA THR A 290 -11.73 15.32 22.73
C THR A 290 -12.92 15.33 21.77
N PRO A 291 -13.73 14.25 21.69
CA PRO A 291 -14.93 14.21 20.86
C PRO A 291 -15.89 15.37 21.18
N GLY A 292 -16.44 16.00 20.15
CA GLY A 292 -17.38 17.13 20.29
C GLY A 292 -16.78 18.41 20.89
N ALA A 293 -15.44 18.54 20.95
CA ALA A 293 -14.81 19.78 21.38
C ALA A 293 -15.18 20.94 20.44
N ASP A 294 -15.89 21.95 20.98
CA ASP A 294 -16.10 23.23 20.31
C ASP A 294 -14.84 24.10 20.44
N LYS A 295 -14.35 24.61 19.30
CA LYS A 295 -13.14 25.47 19.17
C LYS A 295 -11.96 25.03 20.05
N PRO A 296 -11.43 23.81 19.85
CA PRO A 296 -10.25 23.34 20.57
C PRO A 296 -9.05 24.27 20.31
N GLY A 297 -8.30 24.59 21.38
CA GLY A 297 -7.10 25.43 21.27
C GLY A 297 -5.96 24.77 20.50
N SER A 298 -5.04 25.61 20.04
CA SER A 298 -3.85 25.20 19.28
C SER A 298 -2.59 25.18 20.14
N ALA A 299 -1.59 24.42 19.70
CA ALA A 299 -0.30 24.34 20.37
C ALA A 299 0.87 24.31 19.38
N ARG A 300 2.00 24.89 19.77
CA ARG A 300 3.29 24.61 19.13
C ARG A 300 3.75 23.21 19.53
N VAL A 301 4.23 22.45 18.56
CA VAL A 301 4.72 21.07 18.73
C VAL A 301 6.23 21.09 18.78
N LEU A 302 6.79 20.49 19.83
CA LEU A 302 8.21 20.21 19.97
C LEU A 302 8.42 18.71 20.22
N LEU A 303 9.39 18.13 19.51
CA LEU A 303 9.91 16.79 19.74
C LEU A 303 11.37 16.93 20.18
N ASP A 304 11.71 16.42 21.35
CA ASP A 304 13.06 16.51 21.93
C ASP A 304 13.61 17.95 21.94
N GLY A 305 12.72 18.91 22.23
CA GLY A 305 13.01 20.34 22.26
C GLY A 305 13.13 21.03 20.90
N LYS A 306 12.89 20.32 19.79
CA LYS A 306 12.99 20.86 18.43
C LYS A 306 11.66 20.78 17.69
N LYS A 307 11.49 21.61 16.67
CA LYS A 307 10.33 21.52 15.77
C LYS A 307 10.39 20.20 14.97
N PRO A 308 9.27 19.45 14.82
CA PRO A 308 9.24 18.24 14.00
C PRO A 308 9.76 18.44 12.56
N SER A 309 9.54 19.61 11.95
CA SER A 309 10.07 19.95 10.62
C SER A 309 11.61 19.99 10.53
N THR A 310 12.32 19.98 11.66
CA THR A 310 13.79 19.95 11.65
C THR A 310 14.37 18.53 11.56
N PHE A 311 13.53 17.50 11.66
CA PHE A 311 13.94 16.10 11.54
C PHE A 311 13.86 15.66 10.07
N PRO A 312 14.98 15.31 9.42
CA PRO A 312 14.99 14.95 8.00
C PRO A 312 14.16 13.70 7.68
N GLU A 313 13.94 12.84 8.67
CA GLU A 313 13.14 11.62 8.55
C GLU A 313 11.63 11.88 8.52
N CYS A 314 11.19 13.07 8.95
CA CYS A 314 9.79 13.52 8.86
C CYS A 314 9.41 14.04 7.47
N TYR A 315 10.09 13.57 6.43
CA TYR A 315 9.78 13.91 5.04
C TYR A 315 9.72 12.65 4.19
N ALA A 316 8.83 12.68 3.19
CA ALA A 316 8.77 11.66 2.15
C ALA A 316 8.69 12.31 0.78
N MET A 317 9.11 11.57 -0.24
CA MET A 317 8.74 11.86 -1.62
C MET A 317 7.46 11.10 -1.95
N THR A 318 6.52 11.73 -2.65
CA THR A 318 5.38 11.04 -3.22
C THR A 318 5.85 10.14 -4.36
N PRO A 319 5.04 9.14 -4.76
CA PRO A 319 5.23 8.49 -6.05
C PRO A 319 5.26 9.53 -7.16
N SER A 320 6.11 9.30 -8.15
CA SER A 320 6.09 10.14 -9.34
C SER A 320 4.83 9.88 -10.16
N SER A 321 4.51 10.82 -11.03
CA SER A 321 3.56 10.63 -12.11
C SER A 321 3.99 9.49 -13.04
N LYS A 322 3.05 9.09 -13.89
CA LYS A 322 3.21 8.01 -14.85
C LYS A 322 4.34 8.33 -15.84
N MET A 323 5.04 7.30 -16.28
CA MET A 323 5.94 7.37 -17.43
C MET A 323 5.16 7.57 -18.73
N TRP A 324 5.87 7.91 -19.80
CA TRP A 324 5.26 8.07 -21.10
C TRP A 324 4.62 6.76 -21.59
N GLY A 325 3.35 6.84 -21.98
CA GLY A 325 2.61 5.74 -22.59
C GLY A 325 2.28 4.56 -21.66
N HIS A 326 2.55 4.65 -20.35
CA HIS A 326 2.31 3.52 -19.44
C HIS A 326 2.08 3.98 -18.00
N TYR A 327 1.36 3.18 -17.20
CA TYR A 327 0.98 3.55 -15.83
C TYR A 327 2.11 3.43 -14.78
N TRP A 328 3.31 3.00 -15.17
CA TRP A 328 4.44 2.87 -14.24
C TRP A 328 4.93 4.23 -13.76
N PRO A 329 5.49 4.35 -12.54
CA PRO A 329 6.08 5.61 -12.11
C PRO A 329 7.28 5.94 -13.00
N GLY A 330 7.37 7.20 -13.42
CA GLY A 330 8.49 7.75 -14.18
C GLY A 330 9.81 7.79 -13.39
N VAL A 331 9.76 7.73 -12.06
CA VAL A 331 10.92 7.56 -11.18
C VAL A 331 10.61 6.48 -10.13
N ARG A 332 11.46 5.46 -10.04
CA ARG A 332 11.31 4.33 -9.11
C ARG A 332 12.18 4.45 -7.86
N ASN A 333 13.27 5.18 -7.93
CA ASN A 333 14.19 5.35 -6.81
C ASN A 333 14.70 6.79 -6.78
N MET A 334 14.67 7.39 -5.59
CA MET A 334 15.15 8.75 -5.30
C MET A 334 15.70 8.80 -3.87
N SER A 335 16.81 9.51 -3.75
CA SER A 335 17.49 9.83 -2.49
C SER A 335 17.79 11.33 -2.46
N TRP A 336 18.31 11.80 -1.33
CA TRP A 336 18.66 13.18 -1.10
C TRP A 336 19.73 13.25 -0.02
N ASP A 337 20.67 14.18 -0.16
CA ASP A 337 21.73 14.44 0.83
C ASP A 337 21.52 15.78 1.54
N ALA A 338 20.63 16.63 1.02
CA ALA A 338 20.26 17.91 1.63
C ALA A 338 18.84 17.85 2.23
N PRO A 339 18.55 18.64 3.28
CA PRO A 339 17.20 18.74 3.84
C PRO A 339 16.16 19.09 2.79
N LEU A 340 15.05 18.35 2.80
CA LEU A 340 13.95 18.55 1.87
C LEU A 340 13.14 19.80 2.26
N LEU A 341 12.65 20.49 1.23
CA LEU A 341 11.60 21.49 1.38
C LEU A 341 10.28 20.85 0.96
N VAL A 342 9.18 21.20 1.63
CA VAL A 342 7.85 20.84 1.12
C VAL A 342 7.63 21.60 -0.18
N GLU A 343 7.72 20.91 -1.31
CA GLU A 343 7.60 21.50 -2.64
C GLU A 343 7.27 20.44 -3.70
N ASP A 344 6.76 20.92 -4.83
CA ASP A 344 6.52 20.11 -6.01
C ASP A 344 7.78 20.08 -6.87
N TRP A 345 8.04 18.92 -7.47
CA TRP A 345 9.18 18.67 -8.33
C TRP A 345 8.74 18.16 -9.69
N LYS A 346 9.54 18.44 -10.70
CA LYS A 346 9.40 17.83 -12.01
C LYS A 346 10.73 17.57 -12.69
N ALA A 347 10.80 16.46 -13.42
CA ALA A 347 11.80 16.21 -14.44
C ALA A 347 11.15 16.44 -15.81
N ARG A 348 11.66 17.41 -16.57
CA ARG A 348 11.17 17.74 -17.92
C ARG A 348 12.11 17.17 -18.96
N VAL A 349 11.57 16.39 -19.89
CA VAL A 349 12.30 15.83 -21.04
C VAL A 349 12.72 16.97 -21.97
N LEU A 350 14.01 17.02 -22.31
CA LEU A 350 14.59 17.96 -23.27
C LEU A 350 14.77 17.31 -24.64
N ALA A 351 15.34 16.10 -24.66
CA ALA A 351 15.60 15.35 -25.88
C ALA A 351 15.60 13.83 -25.60
N VAL A 352 15.32 13.04 -26.63
CA VAL A 352 15.34 11.58 -26.58
C VAL A 352 16.17 11.07 -27.76
N ASP A 353 17.19 10.27 -27.47
CA ASP A 353 17.89 9.46 -28.46
C ASP A 353 17.36 8.03 -28.38
N GLU A 354 16.61 7.62 -29.40
CA GLU A 354 15.99 6.30 -29.47
C GLU A 354 16.99 5.16 -29.55
N ALA A 355 18.11 5.37 -30.25
CA ALA A 355 19.09 4.32 -30.52
C ALA A 355 19.72 3.85 -29.21
N SER A 356 20.22 4.80 -28.41
CA SER A 356 20.81 4.54 -27.09
C SER A 356 19.76 4.40 -25.97
N GLY A 357 18.55 4.91 -26.20
CA GLY A 357 17.52 5.10 -25.17
C GLY A 357 17.89 6.12 -24.10
N ARG A 358 18.73 7.08 -24.46
CA ARG A 358 19.14 8.20 -23.61
C ARG A 358 18.06 9.28 -23.64
N VAL A 359 17.72 9.79 -22.46
CA VAL A 359 16.77 10.87 -22.27
C VAL A 359 17.48 11.98 -21.52
N ASP A 360 17.62 13.13 -22.16
CA ASP A 360 18.08 14.36 -21.52
C ASP A 360 16.93 15.03 -20.80
N PHE A 361 17.18 15.53 -19.60
CA PHE A 361 16.16 16.20 -18.80
C PHE A 361 16.73 17.34 -17.96
N GLU A 362 15.84 18.22 -17.52
CA GLU A 362 16.08 19.18 -16.44
C GLU A 362 15.20 18.88 -15.24
N VAL A 363 15.69 19.11 -14.03
CA VAL A 363 14.92 18.98 -12.79
C VAL A 363 14.61 20.36 -12.23
N ILE A 364 13.35 20.59 -11.86
CA ILE A 364 12.84 21.88 -11.39
C ILE A 364 11.98 21.65 -10.14
N GLY A 365 12.29 22.37 -9.05
CA GLY A 365 11.47 22.44 -7.84
C GLY A 365 10.62 23.72 -7.82
N SER A 366 9.42 23.68 -7.24
CA SER A 366 8.53 24.83 -7.17
C SER A 366 9.03 25.94 -6.23
N LYS A 367 9.92 25.59 -5.27
CA LYS A 367 10.62 26.54 -4.40
C LYS A 367 12.11 26.62 -4.72
N THR A 368 12.73 25.49 -5.05
CA THR A 368 14.16 25.42 -5.38
C THR A 368 14.46 26.05 -6.75
N GLY A 369 13.51 26.09 -7.68
CA GLY A 369 13.72 26.57 -9.05
C GLY A 369 14.43 25.53 -9.92
N HIS A 370 15.13 25.98 -10.96
CA HIS A 370 15.90 25.07 -11.83
C HIS A 370 17.09 24.47 -11.07
N ASP A 371 17.08 23.14 -10.90
CA ASP A 371 17.96 22.43 -9.98
C ASP A 371 18.89 21.42 -10.67
N GLY A 372 19.11 21.57 -11.97
CA GLY A 372 20.15 20.84 -12.70
C GLY A 372 19.64 20.18 -13.99
N LYS A 373 20.59 19.75 -14.81
CA LYS A 373 20.36 19.02 -16.07
C LYS A 373 21.16 17.73 -16.05
N GLY A 374 20.62 16.69 -16.66
CA GLY A 374 21.27 15.39 -16.72
C GLY A 374 20.63 14.46 -17.73
N ASN A 375 21.01 13.19 -17.66
CA ASN A 375 20.43 12.14 -18.51
C ASN A 375 20.20 10.85 -17.72
N ASN A 376 19.31 9.99 -18.21
CA ASN A 376 18.90 8.76 -17.53
C ASN A 376 19.95 7.63 -17.54
N LYS A 377 21.10 7.82 -18.19
CA LYS A 377 22.17 6.81 -18.26
C LYS A 377 23.26 7.01 -17.21
N GLU A 378 23.27 8.17 -16.57
CA GLU A 378 24.25 8.57 -15.57
C GLU A 378 23.58 8.82 -14.22
N ARG A 379 24.38 8.77 -13.16
CA ARG A 379 23.93 9.18 -11.84
C ARG A 379 23.63 10.68 -11.86
N PHE A 380 22.41 11.05 -11.52
CA PHE A 380 21.99 12.44 -11.41
C PHE A 380 22.03 12.90 -9.95
N VAL A 381 22.70 14.03 -9.71
CA VAL A 381 22.69 14.77 -8.45
C VAL A 381 22.27 16.20 -8.76
N SER A 382 21.15 16.64 -8.20
CA SER A 382 20.67 18.00 -8.40
C SER A 382 21.59 19.03 -7.72
N ASN A 383 21.56 20.29 -8.16
CA ASN A 383 22.43 21.34 -7.63
C ASN A 383 22.22 21.54 -6.11
N SER A 384 20.97 21.45 -5.66
CA SER A 384 20.61 21.49 -4.24
C SER A 384 20.90 20.21 -3.48
N LYS A 385 21.21 19.10 -4.18
CA LYS A 385 21.34 17.73 -3.64
C LYS A 385 20.07 17.17 -2.99
N ARG A 386 18.90 17.77 -3.27
CA ARG A 386 17.60 17.28 -2.82
C ARG A 386 17.01 16.18 -3.71
N ILE A 387 17.52 16.02 -4.93
CA ILE A 387 17.12 14.96 -5.85
C ILE A 387 18.37 14.22 -6.33
N ILE A 388 18.44 12.95 -5.98
CA ILE A 388 19.55 12.07 -6.30
C ILE A 388 19.00 10.75 -6.82
N THR A 389 19.34 10.41 -8.07
CA THR A 389 18.78 9.24 -8.76
C THR A 389 19.85 8.55 -9.59
N ASP A 390 20.02 7.24 -9.39
CA ASP A 390 20.86 6.39 -10.24
C ASP A 390 20.13 6.02 -11.54
N PRO A 391 20.86 5.58 -12.60
CA PRO A 391 20.24 5.25 -13.89
C PRO A 391 19.04 4.29 -13.80
N SER A 392 19.09 3.31 -12.90
CA SER A 392 18.02 2.32 -12.69
C SER A 392 16.73 2.91 -12.10
N GLY A 393 16.82 4.08 -11.47
CA GLY A 393 15.69 4.81 -10.90
C GLY A 393 14.86 5.52 -11.96
N TRP A 394 15.43 5.92 -13.09
CA TRP A 394 14.72 6.65 -14.14
C TRP A 394 13.91 5.72 -15.05
N VAL A 395 12.67 6.13 -15.34
CA VAL A 395 11.74 5.37 -16.18
C VAL A 395 10.94 6.31 -17.07
N PHE A 396 11.61 7.15 -17.86
CA PHE A 396 10.91 8.08 -18.76
C PHE A 396 10.01 7.37 -19.78
N TYR A 397 10.47 6.23 -20.30
CA TYR A 397 9.72 5.32 -21.16
C TYR A 397 10.35 3.93 -21.12
N TYR A 398 9.69 2.94 -21.74
CA TYR A 398 10.22 1.60 -21.91
C TYR A 398 10.34 1.27 -23.40
N LYS A 399 11.53 0.85 -23.85
CA LYS A 399 11.81 0.59 -25.27
C LYS A 399 10.85 -0.42 -25.90
N GLY A 400 10.44 -1.44 -25.15
CA GLY A 400 9.46 -2.43 -25.61
C GLY A 400 8.04 -1.89 -25.85
N PHE A 401 7.74 -0.65 -25.43
CA PHE A 401 6.45 0.01 -25.69
C PHE A 401 6.51 1.10 -26.76
N VAL A 402 7.69 1.48 -27.23
CA VAL A 402 7.88 2.58 -28.20
C VAL A 402 7.05 2.38 -29.46
N GLY A 403 7.00 1.16 -30.02
CA GLY A 403 6.21 0.87 -31.22
C GLY A 403 4.69 1.09 -31.04
N ARG A 404 4.20 1.15 -29.80
CA ARG A 404 2.78 1.41 -29.47
C ARG A 404 2.53 2.85 -29.02
N THR A 405 3.50 3.47 -28.35
CA THR A 405 3.30 4.76 -27.66
C THR A 405 4.10 5.90 -28.26
N GLY A 406 5.01 5.62 -29.18
CA GLY A 406 6.05 6.56 -29.59
C GLY A 406 7.03 6.87 -28.46
N LEU A 407 7.99 7.76 -28.75
CA LEU A 407 8.92 8.32 -27.77
C LEU A 407 8.25 9.45 -26.96
N PRO A 408 8.69 9.70 -25.72
CA PRO A 408 8.23 10.88 -24.99
C PRO A 408 8.58 12.15 -25.77
N PRO A 409 7.63 13.07 -25.97
CA PRO A 409 7.93 14.34 -26.62
C PRO A 409 8.82 15.23 -25.72
N ALA A 410 9.59 16.11 -26.34
CA ALA A 410 10.23 17.21 -25.63
C ALA A 410 9.16 18.01 -24.86
N GLY A 411 9.48 18.39 -23.62
CA GLY A 411 8.53 19.03 -22.71
C GLY A 411 7.67 18.08 -21.89
N PHE A 412 7.70 16.75 -22.12
CA PHE A 412 7.03 15.80 -21.23
C PHE A 412 7.56 15.93 -19.80
N GLU A 413 6.66 16.01 -18.82
CA GLU A 413 7.00 16.22 -17.41
C GLU A 413 6.65 14.99 -16.57
N ILE A 414 7.62 14.47 -15.83
CA ILE A 414 7.39 13.55 -14.71
C ILE A 414 7.36 14.39 -13.44
N LYS A 415 6.30 14.27 -12.63
CA LYS A 415 6.04 15.12 -11.46
C LYS A 415 6.02 14.31 -10.18
N TRP A 416 6.53 14.84 -9.08
CA TRP A 416 6.40 14.29 -7.73
C TRP A 416 6.44 15.43 -6.71
N ALA A 417 6.23 15.16 -5.43
CA ALA A 417 6.34 16.17 -4.39
C ALA A 417 7.18 15.65 -3.21
N ALA A 418 7.88 16.57 -2.55
CA ALA A 418 8.39 16.35 -1.20
C ALA A 418 7.32 16.82 -0.22
N VAL A 419 6.90 15.94 0.70
CA VAL A 419 5.82 16.19 1.66
C VAL A 419 6.32 16.02 3.08
N ALA A 420 5.78 16.82 4.00
CA ALA A 420 6.01 16.64 5.42
C ALA A 420 5.15 15.48 5.95
N LEU A 421 5.75 14.66 6.82
CA LEU A 421 5.09 13.62 7.61
C LEU A 421 4.85 14.08 9.06
N SER A 422 5.03 15.38 9.31
CA SER A 422 4.90 16.01 10.62
C SER A 422 4.29 17.40 10.50
N THR A 423 3.89 17.97 11.65
CA THR A 423 3.47 19.37 11.77
C THR A 423 4.18 20.03 12.95
N ASP A 424 4.52 21.32 12.81
CA ASP A 424 5.08 22.12 13.90
C ASP A 424 4.00 22.73 14.81
N THR A 425 2.74 22.62 14.39
CA THR A 425 1.59 23.16 15.09
C THR A 425 0.48 22.11 15.14
N TYR A 426 -0.04 21.88 16.33
CA TYR A 426 -1.30 21.20 16.53
C TYR A 426 -2.43 22.21 16.34
N GLN A 427 -3.17 22.06 15.25
CA GLN A 427 -4.36 22.84 14.95
C GLN A 427 -5.51 21.86 14.67
N PRO A 428 -6.23 21.42 15.71
CA PRO A 428 -7.36 20.51 15.53
C PRO A 428 -8.44 21.17 14.69
N ALA A 429 -8.94 20.45 13.68
CA ALA A 429 -10.19 20.83 13.03
C ALA A 429 -11.34 20.60 14.03
N GLY A 430 -12.40 21.43 13.97
CA GLY A 430 -13.66 21.07 14.61
C GLY A 430 -14.18 19.76 14.00
N SER A 431 -14.74 18.88 14.82
CA SER A 431 -15.38 17.65 14.33
C SER A 431 -16.89 17.84 14.29
N GLU A 432 -17.47 17.86 13.10
CA GLU A 432 -18.94 17.84 12.94
C GLU A 432 -19.53 16.47 13.27
N ASP A 433 -18.76 15.41 13.02
CA ASP A 433 -19.14 14.03 13.35
C ASP A 433 -18.41 13.58 14.62
N ILE A 434 -19.14 13.52 15.73
CA ILE A 434 -18.60 13.11 17.04
C ILE A 434 -18.36 11.59 17.14
N THR A 435 -18.89 10.82 16.19
CA THR A 435 -18.75 9.35 16.16
C THR A 435 -17.42 8.92 15.54
N ARG A 436 -16.68 9.85 14.92
CA ARG A 436 -15.36 9.61 14.34
C ARG A 436 -14.27 10.18 15.23
N GLU A 437 -13.19 9.42 15.41
CA GLU A 437 -12.02 9.91 16.13
C GLU A 437 -11.39 11.10 15.39
N ASN A 438 -11.37 12.28 16.03
CA ASN A 438 -10.65 13.45 15.53
C ASN A 438 -9.16 13.34 15.88
N THR A 439 -8.42 12.67 15.01
CA THR A 439 -6.98 12.42 15.15
C THR A 439 -6.15 13.28 14.20
N MET A 440 -5.01 13.75 14.69
CA MET A 440 -4.00 14.46 13.88
C MET A 440 -2.64 13.79 14.09
N THR A 441 -1.95 13.43 13.01
CA THR A 441 -0.55 12.97 13.09
C THR A 441 0.34 14.17 13.36
N LEU A 442 1.01 14.18 14.52
CA LEU A 442 1.97 15.24 14.85
C LEU A 442 3.33 14.99 14.20
N LEU A 443 3.73 13.73 14.17
CA LEU A 443 4.99 13.28 13.57
C LEU A 443 4.90 11.83 13.13
N GLN A 444 5.57 11.51 12.03
CA GLN A 444 5.77 10.17 11.51
C GLN A 444 7.15 10.08 10.86
N GLY A 445 7.80 8.94 11.02
CA GLY A 445 9.05 8.62 10.34
C GLY A 445 10.31 8.96 11.13
N VAL A 446 10.20 9.57 12.32
CA VAL A 446 11.37 9.78 13.20
C VAL A 446 12.02 8.44 13.56
N ARG A 447 13.30 8.46 13.93
CA ARG A 447 13.99 7.24 14.37
C ARG A 447 13.18 6.51 15.44
N ASN A 448 12.92 5.22 15.26
CA ASN A 448 12.20 4.43 16.26
C ASN A 448 13.01 4.36 17.57
N GLY A 449 12.53 5.00 18.63
CA GLY A 449 13.25 5.11 19.89
C GLY A 449 12.52 5.94 20.95
N PRO A 450 13.17 6.24 22.08
CA PRO A 450 12.64 7.10 23.12
C PRO A 450 12.64 8.58 22.68
N HIS A 451 11.55 9.28 22.97
CA HIS A 451 11.33 10.68 22.64
C HIS A 451 10.52 11.39 23.72
N VAL A 452 10.59 12.72 23.74
CA VAL A 452 9.72 13.59 24.54
C VAL A 452 8.97 14.55 23.63
N LEU A 453 7.65 14.38 23.57
CA LEU A 453 6.74 15.37 22.99
C LEU A 453 6.50 16.49 24.01
N ARG A 454 6.49 17.74 23.55
CA ARG A 454 6.00 18.91 24.29
C ARG A 454 5.05 19.72 23.42
N LEU A 455 3.85 19.95 23.94
CA LEU A 455 2.82 20.81 23.35
C LEU A 455 2.72 22.10 24.15
N GLU A 456 3.01 23.21 23.50
CA GLU A 456 2.98 24.53 24.13
C GLU A 456 1.74 25.29 23.65
N PRO A 457 0.72 25.49 24.51
CA PRO A 457 -0.50 26.20 24.13
C PRO A 457 -0.18 27.57 23.53
N THR A 458 -0.87 27.93 22.45
CA THR A 458 -0.74 29.28 21.86
C THR A 458 -1.53 30.33 22.64
N GLY A 459 -2.44 29.90 23.51
CA GLY A 459 -3.30 30.76 24.34
C GLY A 459 -4.60 31.18 23.66
N ASP A 460 -4.93 30.65 22.48
CA ASP A 460 -6.16 30.94 21.74
C ASP A 460 -7.42 30.33 22.38
N ALA A 461 -7.31 29.11 22.91
CA ALA A 461 -8.32 28.41 23.70
C ALA A 461 -7.68 27.26 24.51
N PRO A 462 -8.41 26.62 25.45
CA PRO A 462 -7.90 25.43 26.14
C PRO A 462 -7.66 24.26 25.19
N LEU A 463 -6.55 23.53 25.38
CA LEU A 463 -6.28 22.29 24.66
C LEU A 463 -7.28 21.19 25.09
N LYS A 464 -8.13 20.75 24.17
CA LYS A 464 -9.12 19.66 24.37
C LYS A 464 -8.57 18.35 23.80
N ILE A 465 -7.75 17.66 24.58
CA ILE A 465 -7.05 16.44 24.17
C ILE A 465 -7.61 15.27 24.99
N ALA A 466 -8.06 14.22 24.32
CA ALA A 466 -8.46 12.96 24.94
C ALA A 466 -7.25 12.06 25.24
N GLY A 467 -6.21 12.12 24.40
CA GLY A 467 -4.99 11.35 24.59
C GLY A 467 -4.08 11.36 23.36
N PHE A 468 -3.17 10.40 23.33
CA PHE A 468 -2.16 10.23 22.31
C PHE A 468 -2.15 8.79 21.83
N ARG A 469 -1.86 8.56 20.55
CA ARG A 469 -1.65 7.23 19.98
C ARG A 469 -0.22 7.12 19.49
N VAL A 470 0.56 6.28 20.16
CA VAL A 470 1.99 6.06 19.90
C VAL A 470 2.17 4.80 19.08
N TYR A 471 3.01 4.87 18.05
CA TYR A 471 3.33 3.74 17.18
C TYR A 471 4.82 3.41 17.28
N ARG A 472 5.11 2.17 17.64
CA ARG A 472 6.44 1.59 17.82
C ARG A 472 6.62 0.39 16.89
N PRO A 473 7.22 0.58 15.71
CA PRO A 473 7.55 -0.54 14.83
C PRO A 473 8.32 -1.63 15.59
N PRO A 474 8.02 -2.91 15.36
CA PRO A 474 8.61 -4.01 16.14
C PRO A 474 10.09 -4.26 15.81
N LEU A 475 10.58 -3.80 14.67
CA LEU A 475 11.96 -4.03 14.25
C LEU A 475 12.79 -2.75 14.41
N ALA A 476 13.89 -2.83 15.16
CA ALA A 476 14.78 -1.70 15.38
C ALA A 476 15.48 -1.22 14.09
N GLU A 477 15.85 0.06 14.05
CA GLU A 477 16.76 0.51 13.00
C GLU A 477 18.15 -0.12 13.20
N PRO A 478 18.85 -0.50 12.12
CA PRO A 478 20.26 -0.88 12.24
C PRO A 478 21.03 0.28 12.88
N GLU A 479 22.02 -0.02 13.72
CA GLU A 479 22.94 1.02 14.20
C GLU A 479 23.51 1.78 13.01
N ALA A 480 23.52 3.11 13.10
CA ALA A 480 24.13 3.94 12.08
C ALA A 480 25.61 3.56 11.98
N LYS A 481 26.03 3.09 10.80
CA LYS A 481 27.44 2.83 10.50
C LYS A 481 28.18 4.12 10.19
#